data_AF-A0A0F9UX19-F1
#
_entry.id   AF-A0A0F9UX19-F1
#
_cell.length_a   1.000
_cell.length_b   1.000
_cell.length_c   1.000
_cell.angle_alpha   90.00
_cell.angle_beta   90.00
_cell.angle_gamma   90.00
#
_symmetry.space_group_name_H-M   'P 1'
#
loop_
_entity.id
_entity.type
_entity.pdbx_description
1 polymer ?
#
loop_
_entity_poly.entity_id
_entity_poly.type
_entity_poly.pdbx_seq_one_letter_code
_entity_poly.pdbx_strand_id
1 'polypeptide(L)'
;MVEQLLKKGEITEGTLEDYYTTFMAGIFRSVRFGASSAHGQANMIRFNFFAQEGAFSKNEAGLYSINMEKMSTAIADLSRLILTLQGDGDYEKVDQLIATHGDIKEELAKDLEKLSKANIPVDVTFKQGKEVLGLK
;
A
#
# COMPACT_ATOMS: atom_id res chain seq x y z
N MET A 1 7.14 -2.69 -12.54
CA MET A 1 8.62 -2.75 -12.60
C MET A 1 9.17 -4.07 -12.06
N VAL A 2 8.98 -4.39 -10.78
CA VAL A 2 9.54 -5.62 -10.14
C VAL A 2 9.20 -6.90 -10.91
N GLU A 3 7.94 -7.08 -11.30
CA GLU A 3 7.51 -8.23 -12.13
C GLU A 3 8.33 -8.36 -13.43
N GLN A 4 8.64 -7.24 -14.09
CA GLN A 4 9.41 -7.23 -15.33
C GLN A 4 10.89 -7.55 -15.08
N LEU A 5 11.44 -7.11 -13.96
CA LEU A 5 12.83 -7.41 -13.58
C LEU A 5 13.00 -8.90 -13.23
N LEU A 6 12.02 -9.50 -12.53
CA LEU A 6 11.98 -10.95 -12.31
C LEU A 6 11.89 -11.72 -13.64
N LYS A 7 11.00 -11.31 -14.54
CA LYS A 7 10.86 -11.95 -15.87
C LYS A 7 12.14 -11.87 -16.71
N LYS A 8 12.92 -10.80 -16.56
CA LYS A 8 14.21 -10.62 -17.24
C LYS A 8 15.37 -11.37 -16.57
N GLY A 9 15.18 -11.90 -15.36
CA GLY A 9 16.24 -12.52 -14.56
C GLY A 9 17.20 -11.52 -13.92
N GLU A 10 16.85 -10.23 -13.89
CA GLU A 10 17.66 -9.17 -13.26
C GLU A 10 17.50 -9.15 -11.73
N ILE A 11 16.31 -9.57 -11.25
CA ILE A 11 16.10 -9.93 -9.86
C ILE A 11 16.13 -11.45 -9.80
N THR A 12 17.09 -12.00 -9.06
CA THR A 12 17.32 -13.45 -8.96
C THR A 12 16.80 -14.06 -7.65
N GLU A 13 16.36 -13.22 -6.71
CA GLU A 13 15.88 -13.64 -5.39
C GLU A 13 14.41 -13.28 -5.16
N GLY A 14 13.71 -14.18 -4.46
CA GLY A 14 12.28 -14.08 -4.18
C GLY A 14 11.41 -14.44 -5.38
N THR A 15 10.11 -14.53 -5.12
CA THR A 15 9.08 -14.83 -6.13
C THR A 15 8.12 -13.66 -6.26
N LEU A 16 7.37 -13.60 -7.36
CA LEU A 16 6.35 -12.56 -7.54
C LEU A 16 5.32 -12.55 -6.39
N GLU A 17 5.01 -13.74 -5.85
CA GLU A 17 4.12 -13.91 -4.70
C GLU A 17 4.68 -13.23 -3.44
N ASP A 18 5.98 -13.36 -3.17
CA ASP A 18 6.63 -12.70 -2.03
C ASP A 18 6.49 -11.18 -2.14
N TYR A 19 6.73 -10.63 -3.33
CA TYR A 19 6.65 -9.19 -3.57
C TYR A 19 5.22 -8.67 -3.45
N TYR A 20 4.23 -9.36 -4.03
CA TYR A 20 2.83 -8.94 -3.92
C TYR A 20 2.31 -9.03 -2.48
N THR A 21 2.63 -10.11 -1.78
CA THR A 21 2.24 -10.33 -0.38
C THR A 21 2.85 -9.26 0.52
N THR A 22 4.15 -9.02 0.38
CA THR A 22 4.87 -8.03 1.19
C THR A 22 4.40 -6.61 0.88
N PHE A 23 4.11 -6.30 -0.39
CA PHE A 23 3.57 -5.01 -0.78
C PHE A 23 2.19 -4.76 -0.16
N MET A 24 1.29 -5.74 -0.22
CA MET A 24 -0.04 -5.65 0.40
C MET A 24 0.07 -5.48 1.92
N ALA A 25 0.93 -6.26 2.59
CA ALA A 25 1.21 -6.08 4.02
C ALA A 25 1.79 -4.68 4.33
N GLY A 26 2.66 -4.16 3.45
CA GLY A 26 3.26 -2.84 3.55
C GLY A 26 2.25 -1.69 3.44
N ILE A 27 1.12 -1.88 2.76
CA ILE A 27 0.03 -0.90 2.72
C ILE A 27 -0.56 -0.72 4.11
N PHE A 28 -0.87 -1.79 4.84
CA PHE A 28 -1.38 -1.69 6.23
C PHE A 28 -0.42 -0.93 7.14
N ARG A 29 0.90 -1.14 6.99
CA ARG A 29 1.90 -0.35 7.71
C ARG A 29 1.82 1.14 7.33
N SER A 30 1.78 1.45 6.04
CA SER A 30 1.80 2.83 5.57
C SER A 30 0.56 3.64 5.97
N VAL A 31 -0.62 3.04 5.96
CA VAL A 31 -1.87 3.76 6.26
C VAL A 31 -1.99 4.11 7.74
N ARG A 32 -1.24 3.44 8.62
CA ARG A 32 -1.17 3.74 10.07
C ARG A 32 -0.46 5.05 10.39
N PHE A 33 0.28 5.63 9.44
CA PHE A 33 0.77 7.01 9.54
C PHE A 33 -0.35 8.04 9.31
N GLY A 34 -1.55 7.60 8.90
CA GLY A 34 -2.71 8.43 8.62
C GLY A 34 -2.87 8.73 7.14
N ALA A 35 -4.12 8.68 6.67
CA ALA A 35 -4.51 9.02 5.29
C ALA A 35 -4.42 10.53 4.99
N SER A 36 -4.18 11.37 6.00
CA SER A 36 -3.91 12.80 5.81
C SER A 36 -2.52 13.09 5.23
N SER A 37 -1.60 12.11 5.26
CA SER A 37 -0.32 12.21 4.57
C SER A 37 -0.48 11.84 3.09
N ALA A 38 0.25 12.52 2.20
CA ALA A 38 0.24 12.20 0.77
C ALA A 38 0.59 10.72 0.49
N HIS A 39 1.52 10.16 1.27
CA HIS A 39 1.90 8.74 1.17
C HIS A 39 0.80 7.80 1.68
N GLY A 40 0.13 8.14 2.79
CA GLY A 40 -1.02 7.39 3.30
C GLY A 40 -2.19 7.40 2.30
N GLN A 41 -2.52 8.57 1.75
CA GLN A 41 -3.56 8.74 0.74
C GLN A 41 -3.25 7.95 -0.54
N ALA A 42 -2.02 7.99 -1.04
CA ALA A 42 -1.61 7.20 -2.21
C ALA A 42 -1.75 5.69 -1.97
N ASN A 43 -1.45 5.20 -0.76
CA ASN A 43 -1.65 3.81 -0.41
C ASN A 43 -3.12 3.44 -0.18
N MET A 44 -3.95 4.39 0.24
CA MET A 44 -5.39 4.20 0.25
C MET A 44 -5.97 4.04 -1.15
N ILE A 45 -5.51 4.86 -2.10
CA ILE A 45 -5.91 4.73 -3.50
C ILE A 45 -5.60 3.33 -4.01
N ARG A 46 -4.38 2.85 -3.79
CA ARG A 46 -3.96 1.49 -4.15
C ARG A 46 -4.83 0.43 -3.49
N PHE A 47 -5.00 0.47 -2.17
CA PHE A 47 -5.80 -0.50 -1.43
C PHE A 47 -7.23 -0.60 -1.96
N ASN A 48 -7.91 0.55 -2.08
CA ASN A 48 -9.30 0.60 -2.50
C ASN A 48 -9.48 0.23 -3.97
N PHE A 49 -8.54 0.58 -4.84
CA PHE A 49 -8.54 0.15 -6.24
C PHE A 49 -8.35 -1.37 -6.36
N PHE A 50 -7.37 -1.93 -5.65
CA PHE A 50 -7.13 -3.38 -5.63
C PHE A 50 -8.31 -4.16 -5.05
N ALA A 51 -8.98 -3.62 -4.03
CA ALA A 51 -10.22 -4.19 -3.50
C ALA A 51 -11.32 -4.22 -4.57
N GLN A 52 -11.51 -3.12 -5.30
CA GLN A 52 -12.50 -3.01 -6.37
C GLN A 52 -12.23 -4.01 -7.51
N GLU A 53 -10.97 -4.17 -7.90
CA GLU A 53 -10.56 -5.13 -8.94
C GLU A 53 -10.55 -6.59 -8.45
N GLY A 54 -10.79 -6.84 -7.16
CA GLY A 54 -10.75 -8.17 -6.55
C GLY A 54 -9.35 -8.77 -6.54
N ALA A 55 -8.31 -7.94 -6.50
CA ALA A 55 -6.91 -8.33 -6.43
C ALA A 55 -6.55 -9.00 -5.08
N PHE A 56 -7.37 -8.80 -4.06
CA PHE A 56 -7.31 -9.54 -2.81
C PHE A 56 -8.71 -9.79 -2.27
N SER A 57 -8.80 -10.72 -1.33
CA SER A 57 -10.01 -10.98 -0.55
C SER A 57 -9.66 -11.05 0.93
N LYS A 58 -10.69 -11.01 1.77
CA LYS A 58 -10.59 -11.22 3.21
C LYS A 58 -11.55 -12.32 3.61
N ASN A 59 -11.08 -13.29 4.39
CA ASN A 59 -11.91 -14.38 4.88
C ASN A 59 -12.65 -14.01 6.18
N GLU A 60 -13.52 -14.90 6.67
CA GLU A 60 -14.28 -14.69 7.91
C GLU A 60 -13.40 -14.55 9.17
N ALA A 61 -12.19 -15.13 9.15
CA ALA A 61 -11.20 -14.95 10.20
C ALA A 61 -10.49 -13.58 10.15
N GLY A 62 -10.78 -12.77 9.13
CA GLY A 62 -10.21 -11.45 8.92
C GLY A 62 -8.80 -11.46 8.32
N LEU A 63 -8.37 -12.58 7.73
CA LEU A 63 -7.09 -12.71 7.04
C LEU A 63 -7.24 -12.34 5.56
N TYR A 64 -6.24 -11.63 5.05
CA TYR A 64 -6.17 -11.19 3.66
C TYR A 64 -5.39 -12.19 2.79
N SER A 65 -5.91 -12.47 1.60
CA SER A 65 -5.27 -13.32 0.60
C SER A 65 -5.25 -12.64 -0.76
N ILE A 66 -4.16 -12.78 -1.50
CA ILE A 66 -3.98 -12.16 -2.82
C ILE A 66 -4.46 -13.09 -3.91
N ASN A 67 -5.18 -12.54 -4.90
CA ASN A 67 -5.39 -13.19 -6.18
C ASN A 67 -4.27 -12.74 -7.13
N MET A 68 -3.30 -13.61 -7.39
CA MET A 68 -2.07 -13.26 -8.13
C MET A 68 -2.32 -12.71 -9.53
N GLU A 69 -3.28 -13.29 -10.26
CA GLU A 69 -3.63 -12.85 -11.60
C GLU A 69 -4.27 -11.45 -11.56
N LYS A 70 -5.30 -11.29 -10.73
CA LYS A 70 -6.02 -10.01 -10.60
C LYS A 70 -5.14 -8.91 -10.02
N MET A 71 -4.22 -9.24 -9.12
CA MET A 71 -3.24 -8.30 -8.58
C MET A 71 -2.30 -7.78 -9.67
N SER A 72 -1.82 -8.67 -10.55
CA SER A 72 -0.99 -8.26 -11.68
C SER A 72 -1.73 -7.30 -12.62
N THR A 73 -2.98 -7.63 -12.95
CA THR A 73 -3.84 -6.78 -13.80
C THR A 73 -4.14 -5.44 -13.12
N ALA A 74 -4.55 -5.44 -11.86
CA ALA A 74 -4.88 -4.23 -11.12
C ALA A 74 -3.68 -3.28 -10.95
N ILE A 75 -2.47 -3.82 -10.75
CA ILE A 75 -1.23 -3.02 -10.73
C ILE A 75 -0.99 -2.36 -12.10
N ALA A 76 -1.14 -3.11 -13.20
CA ALA A 76 -0.95 -2.58 -14.53
C ALA A 76 -1.99 -1.49 -14.86
N ASP A 77 -3.25 -1.72 -14.52
CA ASP A 77 -4.37 -0.81 -14.79
C ASP A 77 -4.27 0.46 -13.96
N LEU A 78 -3.97 0.37 -12.66
CA LEU A 78 -3.74 1.54 -11.82
C LEU A 78 -2.52 2.34 -12.30
N SER A 79 -1.44 1.66 -12.71
CA SER A 79 -0.26 2.33 -13.25
C SER A 79 -0.59 3.08 -14.54
N ARG A 80 -1.37 2.47 -15.45
CA ARG A 80 -1.83 3.11 -16.68
C ARG A 80 -2.69 4.34 -16.36
N LEU A 81 -3.67 4.20 -15.47
CA LEU A 81 -4.54 5.29 -15.05
C LEU A 81 -3.73 6.48 -14.53
N ILE A 82 -2.84 6.25 -13.56
CA ILE A 82 -2.03 7.32 -12.96
C ILE A 82 -1.15 7.99 -14.01
N LEU A 83 -0.45 7.21 -14.85
CA LEU A 83 0.44 7.77 -15.87
C LEU A 83 -0.32 8.55 -16.95
N THR A 84 -1.51 8.11 -17.35
CA THR A 84 -2.38 8.85 -18.28
C THR A 84 -2.83 10.16 -17.66
N LEU A 85 -3.35 10.15 -16.43
CA LEU A 85 -3.77 11.38 -15.74
C LEU A 85 -2.62 12.39 -15.60
N GLN A 86 -1.42 11.89 -15.26
CA GLN A 86 -0.22 12.72 -15.15
C GLN A 86 0.23 13.27 -16.52
N GLY A 87 0.18 12.46 -17.57
CA GLY A 87 0.55 12.88 -18.93
C GLY A 87 -0.41 13.90 -19.51
N ASP A 88 -1.70 13.76 -19.22
CA ASP A 88 -2.76 14.66 -19.70
C ASP A 88 -2.89 15.93 -18.84
N GLY A 89 -2.35 15.93 -17.61
CA GLY A 89 -2.50 17.04 -16.66
C GLY A 89 -3.94 17.21 -16.17
N ASP A 90 -4.71 16.11 -16.09
CA ASP A 90 -6.15 16.13 -15.79
C ASP A 90 -6.43 16.22 -14.28
N TYR A 91 -6.43 17.45 -13.76
CA TYR A 91 -6.66 17.72 -12.34
C TYR A 91 -8.03 17.24 -11.84
N GLU A 92 -9.09 17.43 -12.62
CA GLU A 92 -10.45 17.08 -12.21
C GLU A 92 -10.59 15.57 -11.99
N LYS A 93 -10.05 14.75 -12.90
CA LYS A 93 -10.05 13.30 -12.73
C LYS A 93 -9.14 12.84 -11.59
N VAL A 94 -8.03 13.54 -11.33
CA VAL A 94 -7.19 13.25 -10.15
C VAL A 94 -7.97 13.52 -8.86
N ASP A 95 -8.70 14.63 -8.77
CA ASP A 95 -9.53 14.94 -7.61
C ASP A 95 -10.63 13.89 -7.40
N GLN A 96 -11.25 13.42 -8.48
CA GLN A 96 -12.23 12.33 -8.41
C GLN A 96 -11.61 11.01 -7.96
N LEU A 97 -10.41 10.65 -8.46
CA LEU A 97 -9.67 9.45 -8.04
C LEU A 97 -9.38 9.49 -6.53
N ILE A 98 -8.92 10.65 -6.04
CA ILE A 98 -8.65 10.87 -4.62
C ILE A 98 -9.95 10.78 -3.80
N ALA A 99 -11.02 11.46 -4.22
CA ALA A 99 -12.30 11.42 -3.50
C ALA A 99 -12.90 10.00 -3.43
N THR A 100 -12.70 9.21 -4.49
CA THR A 100 -13.27 7.85 -4.58
C THR A 100 -12.47 6.83 -3.78
N HIS A 101 -11.14 6.93 -3.80
CA HIS A 101 -10.25 5.89 -3.28
C HIS A 101 -9.29 6.34 -2.18
N GLY A 102 -9.20 7.62 -1.84
CA GLY A 102 -8.21 8.18 -0.92
C GLY A 102 -8.49 7.97 0.57
N ASP A 103 -9.72 7.60 0.94
CA ASP A 103 -10.14 7.49 2.33
C ASP A 103 -10.04 6.06 2.89
N ILE A 104 -9.82 5.99 4.21
CA ILE A 104 -9.91 4.75 4.98
C ILE A 104 -11.38 4.39 5.15
N LYS A 105 -11.81 3.29 4.52
CA LYS A 105 -13.16 2.74 4.67
C LYS A 105 -13.33 2.04 6.02
N GLU A 106 -14.58 1.92 6.46
CA GLU A 106 -14.94 1.38 7.79
C GLU A 106 -14.32 0.00 8.07
N GLU A 107 -14.32 -0.89 7.08
CA GLU A 107 -13.78 -2.23 7.25
C GLU A 107 -12.27 -2.20 7.56
N LEU A 108 -11.48 -1.47 6.78
CA LEU A 108 -10.05 -1.33 7.02
C LEU A 108 -9.79 -0.62 8.35
N ALA A 109 -10.60 0.40 8.71
CA ALA A 109 -10.46 1.08 10.00
C ALA A 109 -10.57 0.09 11.17
N LYS A 110 -11.52 -0.85 11.12
CA LYS A 110 -11.67 -1.91 12.13
C LYS A 110 -10.44 -2.83 12.20
N ASP A 111 -9.83 -3.16 11.07
CA ASP A 111 -8.62 -3.99 11.07
C ASP A 111 -7.39 -3.25 11.58
N LEU A 112 -7.25 -1.95 11.28
CA LEU A 112 -6.20 -1.12 11.85
C LEU A 112 -6.37 -0.96 13.38
N GLU A 113 -7.60 -0.91 13.87
CA GLU A 113 -7.88 -0.89 15.31
C GLU A 113 -7.40 -2.18 16.01
N LYS A 114 -7.52 -3.36 15.36
CA LYS A 114 -6.98 -4.62 15.90
C LYS A 114 -5.46 -4.53 16.10
N LEU A 115 -4.74 -3.93 15.16
CA LEU A 115 -3.29 -3.73 15.27
C LEU A 115 -2.93 -2.81 16.45
N SER A 116 -3.73 -1.76 16.66
CA SER A 116 -3.57 -0.86 17.81
C SER A 116 -3.84 -1.58 19.13
N LYS A 117 -4.93 -2.36 19.23
CA LYS A 117 -5.29 -3.15 20.43
C LYS A 117 -4.23 -4.22 20.76
N ALA A 118 -3.57 -4.75 19.74
CA ALA A 118 -2.46 -5.68 19.89
C ALA A 118 -1.12 -5.01 20.24
N ASN A 119 -1.09 -3.68 20.45
CA ASN A 119 0.11 -2.90 20.75
C ASN A 119 1.24 -3.06 19.71
N ILE A 120 0.89 -3.26 18.44
CA ILE A 120 1.89 -3.29 17.36
C ILE A 120 2.42 -1.85 17.18
N PRO A 121 3.72 -1.58 17.24
CA PRO A 121 4.26 -0.24 17.00
C PRO A 121 3.97 0.25 15.58
N VAL A 122 3.79 1.56 15.38
CA VAL A 122 3.61 2.15 14.04
C VAL A 122 4.95 2.29 13.33
N ASP A 123 5.95 2.79 14.05
CA ASP A 123 7.28 3.07 13.54
C ASP A 123 8.32 2.98 14.67
N VAL A 124 9.58 3.25 14.33
CA VAL A 124 10.71 3.21 15.25
C VAL A 124 11.16 4.62 15.64
N THR A 125 11.56 4.78 16.90
CA THR A 125 12.23 5.99 17.39
C THR A 125 13.69 5.68 17.66
N PHE A 126 14.60 6.27 16.89
CA PHE A 126 16.04 6.11 17.11
C PHE A 126 16.49 6.92 18.32
N LYS A 127 17.21 6.27 19.24
CA LYS A 127 17.96 6.95 20.31
C LYS A 127 19.32 7.38 19.74
N GLN A 128 19.41 8.62 19.30
CA GLN A 128 20.57 9.17 18.60
C GLN A 128 20.82 10.61 19.03
N GLY A 129 22.05 11.10 18.89
CA GLY A 129 22.45 12.46 19.25
C GLY A 129 23.73 12.49 20.07
N LYS A 130 24.29 13.69 20.27
CA LYS A 130 25.54 13.85 21.02
C LYS A 130 25.39 13.41 22.47
N GLU A 131 24.24 13.70 23.06
CA GLU A 131 23.83 13.31 24.41
C GLU A 131 23.81 11.79 24.60
N VAL A 132 23.44 11.02 23.58
CA VAL A 132 23.48 9.55 23.60
C VAL A 132 24.93 9.04 23.58
N LEU A 133 25.84 9.79 22.94
CA LEU A 133 27.26 9.48 22.84
C LEU A 133 28.10 10.07 24.01
N GLY A 134 27.48 10.78 24.95
CA GLY A 134 28.19 11.49 26.03
C GLY A 134 29.01 12.70 25.56
N LEU A 135 28.73 13.22 24.36
CA LEU A 135 29.39 14.38 23.77
C LEU A 135 28.59 15.65 24.09
N LYS A 136 29.29 16.79 24.23
CA LYS A 136 28.69 18.13 24.31
C LYS A 136 28.52 18.75 22.92
#